data_AF-A0AAW3BYW1-F1
#
_entry.id   AF-A0AAW3BYW1-F1
#
_cell.length_a   1.000
_cell.length_b   1.000
_cell.length_c   1.000
_cell.angle_alpha   90.00
_cell.angle_beta   90.00
_cell.angle_gamma   90.00
#
_symmetry.space_group_name_H-M   'P 1'
#
loop_
_entity.id
_entity.type
_entity.pdbx_description
1 polymer ?
#
loop_
_entity_poly.entity_id
_entity_poly.type
_entity_poly.pdbx_seq_one_letter_code
_entity_poly.pdbx_strand_id
1 'polypeptide(L)'
;MVNRRIAKGHRLARKKKLKITKKASVDESAPRAGAGKAAGKRKTAATRVRVVNGVTRKQQHRFGEIESLKKQKSKLLKQQAAERMVFKEHMRDLEARKNRIRRGETAKTERRELAKYIRQLKQEQQAKHASELTNVEMELKRLINERDKVRTARVADGMNEEDVDWEDIGDADDDDVNEDELQRMFAHLTM
;
A
#
# COMPACT_ATOMS: atom_id res chain seq x y z
N MET A 1 9.28 42.12 22.49
CA MET A 1 8.35 42.45 21.38
C MET A 1 7.65 41.18 20.93
N VAL A 2 6.33 41.22 20.96
CA VAL A 2 5.42 40.08 20.76
C VAL A 2 4.98 40.00 19.29
N ASN A 3 4.62 38.79 18.85
CA ASN A 3 3.72 38.47 17.72
C ASN A 3 4.36 38.47 16.31
N ARG A 4 4.00 37.59 15.36
CA ARG A 4 2.72 36.88 15.20
C ARG A 4 2.85 35.74 14.17
N ARG A 5 2.25 34.60 14.49
CA ARG A 5 2.00 33.42 13.63
C ARG A 5 1.14 33.84 12.41
N ILE A 6 1.60 33.59 11.17
CA ILE A 6 0.76 33.71 9.97
C ILE A 6 0.28 32.31 9.57
N ALA A 7 -0.84 31.90 10.14
CA ALA A 7 -1.75 30.97 9.50
C ALA A 7 -2.84 31.81 8.83
N LYS A 8 -2.97 31.75 7.50
CA LYS A 8 -4.13 32.28 6.77
C LYS A 8 -4.19 31.70 5.35
N GLY A 9 -5.11 30.77 5.17
CA GLY A 9 -5.53 30.23 3.86
C GLY A 9 -6.90 29.56 3.92
N HIS A 10 -7.78 30.01 4.82
CA HIS A 10 -9.18 29.59 4.92
C HIS A 10 -10.06 30.64 4.23
N ARG A 11 -10.52 30.36 3.00
CA ARG A 11 -11.68 30.97 2.28
C ARG A 11 -11.57 30.49 0.81
N LEU A 12 -12.55 29.84 0.20
CA LEU A 12 -13.94 30.23 0.06
C LEU A 12 -14.83 29.01 -0.22
N ALA A 13 -15.87 28.85 0.59
CA ALA A 13 -17.08 28.17 0.20
C ALA A 13 -17.63 28.78 -1.10
N ARG A 14 -17.55 28.04 -2.20
CA ARG A 14 -18.40 28.29 -3.38
C ARG A 14 -19.53 27.28 -3.36
N LYS A 15 -20.63 27.66 -2.70
CA LYS A 15 -21.96 27.10 -2.93
C LYS A 15 -22.28 27.28 -4.42
N LYS A 16 -22.00 26.27 -5.26
CA LYS A 16 -22.59 26.22 -6.61
C LYS A 16 -24.06 25.89 -6.44
N LYS A 17 -24.89 26.85 -6.82
CA LYS A 17 -26.35 26.80 -6.77
C LYS A 17 -26.84 25.65 -7.66
N LEU A 18 -27.47 24.64 -7.07
CA LEU A 18 -28.35 23.74 -7.80
C LEU A 18 -29.54 24.57 -8.30
N LYS A 19 -29.56 24.86 -9.61
CA LYS A 19 -30.77 25.36 -10.26
C LYS A 19 -31.70 24.16 -10.45
N ILE A 20 -32.69 24.07 -9.59
CA ILE A 20 -33.86 23.21 -9.78
C ILE A 20 -34.70 23.86 -10.89
N THR A 21 -34.74 23.26 -12.06
CA THR A 21 -35.80 23.51 -13.05
C THR A 21 -36.77 22.35 -12.99
N LYS A 22 -37.81 22.50 -12.16
CA LYS A 22 -39.11 21.85 -12.33
C LYS A 22 -39.90 22.68 -13.33
N LYS A 23 -40.51 22.04 -14.34
CA LYS A 23 -41.86 22.22 -14.94
C LYS A 23 -41.93 21.24 -16.13
N ALA A 24 -42.74 20.18 -16.01
CA ALA A 24 -44.13 20.07 -16.49
C ALA A 24 -44.15 19.80 -18.02
N SER A 25 -44.92 18.93 -18.66
CA SER A 25 -45.97 17.93 -18.36
C SER A 25 -46.57 17.55 -19.73
N VAL A 26 -47.45 16.53 -19.81
CA VAL A 26 -48.38 16.18 -20.93
C VAL A 26 -47.72 15.36 -22.05
N ASP A 27 -48.21 14.23 -22.57
CA ASP A 27 -49.34 13.29 -22.39
C ASP A 27 -48.80 11.97 -23.05
N GLU A 28 -49.28 10.74 -22.92
CA GLU A 28 -50.64 10.24 -23.10
C GLU A 28 -50.63 8.70 -22.88
N SER A 29 -51.73 8.15 -22.38
CA SER A 29 -52.26 6.79 -22.60
C SER A 29 -51.51 5.53 -22.12
N ALA A 30 -52.17 4.81 -21.19
CA ALA A 30 -51.96 3.40 -20.82
C ALA A 30 -52.45 2.43 -21.92
N PRO A 31 -52.07 1.13 -21.89
CA PRO A 31 -52.91 0.20 -21.11
C PRO A 31 -52.14 -0.91 -20.35
N ARG A 32 -52.83 -1.42 -19.34
CA ARG A 32 -52.55 -2.65 -18.59
C ARG A 32 -52.65 -3.89 -19.49
N ALA A 33 -51.67 -4.79 -19.38
CA ALA A 33 -51.79 -6.24 -19.54
C ALA A 33 -50.62 -6.84 -18.71
N GLY A 34 -50.79 -7.81 -17.80
CA GLY A 34 -51.61 -9.00 -17.90
C GLY A 34 -50.70 -10.18 -18.26
N ALA A 35 -50.17 -10.86 -17.22
CA ALA A 35 -49.67 -12.24 -17.16
C ALA A 35 -48.71 -12.77 -18.26
N GLY A 36 -47.57 -13.34 -17.83
CA GLY A 36 -46.81 -14.27 -18.67
C GLY A 36 -45.45 -14.63 -18.11
N LYS A 37 -45.37 -15.72 -17.35
CA LYS A 37 -44.11 -16.42 -17.04
C LYS A 37 -43.40 -16.77 -18.35
N ALA A 38 -42.24 -16.17 -18.58
CA ALA A 38 -41.20 -16.71 -19.43
C ALA A 38 -39.88 -16.57 -18.68
N ALA A 39 -39.44 -17.66 -18.05
CA ALA A 39 -38.10 -17.79 -17.47
C ALA A 39 -37.08 -17.89 -18.61
N GLY A 40 -36.86 -16.78 -19.31
CA GLY A 40 -35.68 -16.60 -20.13
C GLY A 40 -34.52 -16.34 -19.19
N LYS A 41 -33.50 -17.22 -19.21
CA LYS A 41 -32.20 -16.98 -18.55
C LYS A 41 -31.63 -15.67 -19.11
N ARG A 42 -31.93 -14.54 -18.45
CA ARG A 42 -31.27 -13.27 -18.70
C ARG A 42 -29.84 -13.49 -18.24
N LYS A 43 -28.90 -13.44 -19.17
CA LYS A 43 -27.48 -13.30 -18.82
C LYS A 43 -27.40 -12.06 -17.94
N THR A 44 -27.09 -12.26 -16.67
CA THR A 44 -26.81 -11.18 -15.73
C THR A 44 -25.72 -10.33 -16.37
N ALA A 45 -26.08 -9.10 -16.76
CA ALA A 45 -25.08 -8.13 -17.15
C ALA A 45 -24.22 -7.91 -15.91
N ALA A 46 -22.91 -8.13 -16.02
CA ALA A 46 -21.98 -7.98 -14.92
C ALA A 46 -22.20 -6.61 -14.25
N THR A 47 -22.53 -6.64 -12.95
CA THR A 47 -22.81 -5.43 -12.19
C THR A 47 -21.48 -4.73 -11.94
N ARG A 48 -21.19 -3.72 -12.75
CA ARG A 48 -19.99 -2.90 -12.57
C ARG A 48 -20.19 -1.94 -11.41
N VAL A 49 -19.30 -2.00 -10.42
CA VAL A 49 -19.31 -1.08 -9.27
C VAL A 49 -18.22 -0.02 -9.46
N ARG A 50 -18.55 1.23 -9.11
CA ARG A 50 -17.62 2.35 -9.26
C ARG A 50 -16.50 2.27 -8.22
N VAL A 51 -15.25 2.27 -8.68
CA VAL A 51 -14.07 2.34 -7.82
C VAL A 51 -14.00 3.74 -7.20
N VAL A 52 -14.31 3.85 -5.91
CA VAL A 52 -14.14 5.11 -5.18
C VAL A 52 -12.63 5.39 -5.04
N ASN A 53 -12.18 6.52 -5.61
CA ASN A 53 -10.78 6.98 -5.71
C ASN A 53 -9.92 6.37 -6.83
N GLY A 54 -10.49 5.69 -7.84
CA GLY A 54 -9.73 5.25 -9.02
C GLY A 54 -8.65 4.18 -8.78
N VAL A 55 -8.65 3.53 -7.60
CA VAL A 55 -7.71 2.46 -7.24
C VAL A 55 -8.48 1.27 -6.67
N THR A 56 -8.37 0.09 -7.28
CA THR A 56 -9.09 -1.11 -6.82
C THR A 56 -8.64 -1.54 -5.42
N ARG A 57 -9.49 -2.24 -4.65
CA ARG A 57 -9.14 -2.71 -3.29
C ARG A 57 -7.83 -3.51 -3.26
N LYS A 58 -7.63 -4.38 -4.26
CA LYS A 58 -6.38 -5.17 -4.43
C LYS A 58 -5.16 -4.26 -4.66
N GLN A 59 -5.32 -3.16 -5.39
CA GLN A 59 -4.24 -2.19 -5.60
C GLN A 59 -3.96 -1.33 -4.37
N GLN A 60 -4.98 -0.94 -3.62
CA GLN A 60 -4.82 -0.23 -2.34
C GLN A 60 -3.99 -1.05 -1.34
N HIS A 61 -4.27 -2.35 -1.23
CA HIS A 61 -3.49 -3.26 -0.38
C HIS A 61 -2.01 -3.30 -0.77
N ARG A 62 -1.71 -3.48 -2.07
CA ARG A 62 -0.33 -3.50 -2.59
C ARG A 62 0.41 -2.18 -2.36
N PHE A 63 -0.27 -1.03 -2.46
CA PHE A 63 0.34 0.27 -2.14
C PHE A 63 0.66 0.38 -0.65
N GLY A 64 -0.23 -0.09 0.23
CA GLY A 64 0.02 -0.17 1.66
C GLY A 64 1.25 -1.04 2.00
N GLU A 65 1.40 -2.19 1.34
CA GLU A 65 2.56 -3.08 1.51
C GLU A 65 3.87 -2.42 1.07
N ILE A 66 3.89 -1.77 -0.10
CA ILE A 66 5.08 -1.05 -0.59
C ILE A 66 5.47 0.07 0.38
N GLU A 67 4.51 0.83 0.89
CA GLU A 67 4.77 1.87 1.89
C GLU A 67 5.27 1.30 3.22
N SER A 68 4.70 0.18 3.66
CA SER A 68 5.15 -0.53 4.86
C SER A 68 6.60 -0.97 4.73
N LEU A 69 6.98 -1.61 3.61
CA LEU A 69 8.36 -2.03 3.33
C LEU A 69 9.33 -0.84 3.23
N LYS A 70 8.90 0.29 2.64
CA LYS A 70 9.70 1.54 2.64
C LYS A 70 9.96 2.04 4.06
N LYS A 71 8.94 2.03 4.92
CA LYS A 71 9.06 2.41 6.34
C LYS A 71 9.99 1.44 7.08
N GLN A 72 9.85 0.13 6.84
CA GLN A 72 10.70 -0.89 7.42
C GLN A 72 12.17 -0.70 6.99
N LYS A 73 12.43 -0.45 5.70
CA LYS A 73 13.78 -0.13 5.19
C LYS A 73 14.37 1.09 5.89
N SER A 74 13.60 2.17 6.03
CA SER A 74 14.06 3.38 6.73
C SER A 74 14.38 3.11 8.20
N LYS A 75 13.53 2.34 8.90
CA LYS A 75 13.77 1.93 10.28
C LYS A 75 15.03 1.08 10.41
N LEU A 76 15.21 0.11 9.51
CA LEU A 76 16.38 -0.76 9.47
C LEU A 76 17.66 0.05 9.28
N LEU A 77 17.69 1.01 8.35
CA LEU A 77 18.87 1.87 8.14
C LEU A 77 19.22 2.70 9.39
N LYS A 78 18.22 3.19 10.13
CA LYS A 78 18.44 3.90 11.40
C LYS A 78 19.00 2.96 12.48
N GLN A 79 18.47 1.75 12.57
CA GLN A 79 18.98 0.72 13.48
C GLN A 79 20.42 0.35 13.14
N GLN A 80 20.73 0.11 11.87
CA GLN A 80 22.09 -0.18 11.42
C GLN A 80 23.06 0.97 11.72
N ALA A 81 22.63 2.22 11.59
CA ALA A 81 23.45 3.38 11.97
C ALA A 81 23.76 3.40 13.47
N ALA A 82 22.77 3.13 14.32
CA ALA A 82 22.97 3.02 15.76
C ALA A 82 23.89 1.83 16.12
N GLU A 83 23.66 0.67 15.51
CA GLU A 83 24.52 -0.51 15.70
C GLU A 83 25.97 -0.22 15.28
N ARG A 84 26.21 0.48 14.16
CA ARG A 84 27.56 0.87 13.73
C ARG A 84 28.27 1.76 14.74
N MET A 85 27.54 2.65 15.42
CA MET A 85 28.11 3.50 16.46
C MET A 85 28.59 2.67 17.65
N VAL A 86 27.72 1.80 18.17
CA VAL A 86 28.06 0.90 19.29
C VAL A 86 29.19 -0.06 18.90
N PHE A 87 29.11 -0.63 17.70
CA PHE A 87 30.12 -1.53 17.16
C PHE A 87 31.49 -0.84 17.07
N LYS A 88 31.53 0.42 16.64
CA LYS A 88 32.78 1.20 16.57
C LYS A 88 33.45 1.36 17.93
N GLU A 89 32.68 1.56 18.99
CA GLU A 89 33.20 1.64 20.37
C GLU A 89 33.77 0.29 20.80
N HIS A 90 33.01 -0.78 20.62
CA HIS A 90 33.48 -2.13 20.93
C HIS A 90 34.77 -2.50 20.16
N MET A 91 34.87 -2.13 18.88
CA MET A 91 36.08 -2.33 18.08
C MET A 91 37.28 -1.56 18.62
N ARG A 92 37.08 -0.32 19.10
CA ARG A 92 38.15 0.46 19.73
C ARG A 92 38.65 -0.21 21.00
N ASP A 93 37.76 -0.75 21.82
CA ASP A 93 38.14 -1.44 23.06
C ASP A 93 38.92 -2.73 22.79
N LEU A 94 38.52 -3.51 21.79
CA LEU A 94 39.24 -4.70 21.35
C LEU A 94 40.63 -4.35 20.80
N GLU A 95 40.73 -3.29 20.00
CA GLU A 95 42.01 -2.80 19.48
C GLU A 95 42.92 -2.27 20.60
N ALA A 96 42.37 -1.54 21.58
CA ALA A 96 43.08 -1.07 22.75
C ALA A 96 43.56 -2.25 23.61
N ARG A 97 42.73 -3.28 23.83
CA ARG A 97 43.12 -4.52 24.52
C ARG A 97 44.27 -5.22 23.79
N LYS A 98 44.18 -5.38 22.47
CA LYS A 98 45.26 -5.95 21.65
C LYS A 98 46.56 -5.16 21.80
N ASN A 99 46.50 -3.84 21.85
CA ASN A 99 47.68 -2.96 21.95
C ASN A 99 48.31 -2.95 23.36
N ARG A 100 47.52 -3.23 24.41
CA ARG A 100 48.01 -3.37 25.79
C ARG A 100 48.81 -4.65 26.01
N ILE A 101 48.50 -5.72 25.27
CA ILE A 101 49.23 -7.00 25.34
C ILE A 101 50.61 -6.82 24.69
N ARG A 102 51.64 -6.54 25.51
CA ARG A 102 53.01 -6.28 25.02
C ARG A 102 54.01 -7.37 25.40
N ARG A 103 53.87 -7.99 26.57
CA ARG A 103 54.80 -8.96 27.16
C ARG A 103 54.05 -10.12 27.79
N GLY A 104 54.68 -11.29 27.88
CA GLY A 104 54.07 -12.54 28.34
C GLY A 104 54.33 -13.68 27.34
N GLU A 105 54.38 -14.92 27.83
CA GLU A 105 54.66 -16.12 27.03
C GLU A 105 53.60 -16.32 25.93
N THR A 106 52.34 -16.01 26.24
CA THR A 106 51.18 -16.09 25.33
C THR A 106 50.90 -14.78 24.58
N ALA A 107 51.69 -13.71 24.79
CA ALA A 107 51.34 -12.37 24.27
C ALA A 107 51.32 -12.27 22.73
N LYS A 108 52.08 -13.14 22.03
CA LYS A 108 52.08 -13.17 20.55
C LYS A 108 50.85 -13.91 20.01
N THR A 109 50.47 -15.02 20.63
CA THR A 109 49.30 -15.81 20.23
C THR A 109 48.02 -15.04 20.54
N GLU A 110 47.89 -14.46 21.73
CA GLU A 110 46.73 -13.64 22.11
C GLU A 110 46.49 -12.47 21.16
N ARG A 111 47.54 -11.74 20.77
CA ARG A 111 47.40 -10.65 19.78
C ARG A 111 46.92 -11.14 18.42
N ARG A 112 47.38 -12.31 17.98
CA ARG A 112 46.97 -12.91 16.71
C ARG A 112 45.52 -13.35 16.76
N GLU A 113 45.10 -13.99 17.84
CA GLU A 113 43.70 -14.41 18.04
C GLU A 113 42.77 -13.20 18.14
N LEU A 114 43.14 -12.16 18.88
CA LEU A 114 42.39 -10.90 18.90
C LEU A 114 42.30 -10.26 17.52
N ALA A 115 43.37 -10.29 16.72
CA ALA A 115 43.35 -9.77 15.35
C ALA A 115 42.49 -10.61 14.40
N LYS A 116 42.36 -11.92 14.61
CA LYS A 116 41.42 -12.77 13.87
C LYS A 116 39.98 -12.45 14.28
N TYR A 117 39.73 -12.39 15.59
CA TYR A 117 38.41 -12.08 16.13
C TYR A 117 37.90 -10.71 15.66
N ILE A 118 38.73 -9.66 15.71
CA ILE A 118 38.44 -8.33 15.17
C ILE A 118 38.07 -8.38 13.69
N ARG A 119 38.76 -9.20 12.88
CA ARG A 119 38.46 -9.35 11.45
C ARG A 119 37.13 -10.07 11.22
N GLN A 120 36.91 -11.16 11.94
CA GLN A 120 35.68 -11.93 11.88
C GLN A 120 34.48 -11.07 12.28
N LEU A 121 34.57 -10.34 13.39
CA LEU A 121 33.50 -9.46 13.87
C LEU A 121 33.11 -8.39 12.82
N LYS A 122 34.10 -7.80 12.12
CA LYS A 122 33.85 -6.84 11.04
C LYS A 122 33.11 -7.49 9.87
N GLN A 123 33.52 -8.70 9.48
CA GLN A 123 32.90 -9.45 8.39
C GLN A 123 31.47 -9.86 8.74
N GLU A 124 31.24 -10.38 9.95
CA GLU A 124 29.91 -10.77 10.44
C GLU A 124 28.96 -9.57 10.48
N GLN A 125 29.42 -8.43 11.00
CA GLN A 125 28.61 -7.22 11.06
C GLN A 125 28.24 -6.72 9.66
N GLN A 126 29.19 -6.73 8.73
CA GLN A 126 28.95 -6.34 7.33
C GLN A 126 27.98 -7.31 6.64
N ALA A 127 28.17 -8.62 6.82
CA ALA A 127 27.32 -9.65 6.25
C ALA A 127 25.89 -9.56 6.80
N LYS A 128 25.72 -9.37 8.11
CA LYS A 128 24.43 -9.15 8.77
C LYS A 128 23.71 -7.94 8.18
N HIS A 129 24.37 -6.78 8.12
CA HIS A 129 23.75 -5.56 7.62
C HIS A 129 23.38 -5.66 6.13
N ALA A 130 24.23 -6.31 5.34
CA ALA A 130 23.97 -6.53 3.92
C ALA A 130 22.80 -7.48 3.68
N SER A 131 22.73 -8.60 4.40
CA SER A 131 21.66 -9.59 4.21
C SER A 131 20.29 -9.04 4.62
N GLU A 132 20.19 -8.36 5.76
CA GLU A 132 18.96 -7.71 6.23
C GLU A 132 18.44 -6.68 5.23
N LEU A 133 19.34 -5.85 4.68
CA LEU A 133 18.96 -4.83 3.71
C LEU A 133 18.54 -5.46 2.38
N THR A 134 19.28 -6.46 1.91
CA THR A 134 19.00 -7.15 0.64
C THR A 134 17.62 -7.80 0.66
N ASN A 135 17.23 -8.44 1.76
CA ASN A 135 15.92 -9.08 1.88
C ASN A 135 14.76 -8.09 1.71
N VAL A 136 14.83 -6.93 2.37
CA VAL A 136 13.81 -5.88 2.25
C VAL A 136 13.81 -5.25 0.85
N GLU A 137 14.99 -5.06 0.27
CA GLU A 137 15.11 -4.48 -1.07
C GLU A 137 14.62 -5.41 -2.18
N MET A 138 14.85 -6.72 -2.05
CA MET A 138 14.35 -7.72 -3.00
C MET A 138 12.82 -7.76 -3.00
N GLU A 139 12.18 -7.80 -1.83
CA GLU A 139 10.71 -7.81 -1.77
C GLU A 139 10.11 -6.49 -2.29
N LEU A 140 10.73 -5.36 -1.94
CA LEU A 140 10.29 -4.06 -2.44
C LEU A 140 10.43 -3.96 -3.97
N LYS A 141 11.52 -4.46 -4.55
CA LYS A 141 11.69 -4.55 -6.01
C LYS A 141 10.64 -5.48 -6.64
N ARG A 142 10.33 -6.61 -6.00
CA ARG A 142 9.32 -7.57 -6.48
C ARG A 142 7.95 -6.90 -6.60
N LEU A 143 7.48 -6.24 -5.55
CA LEU A 143 6.18 -5.57 -5.53
C LEU A 143 6.11 -4.37 -6.49
N ILE A 144 7.19 -3.60 -6.62
CA ILE A 144 7.28 -2.50 -7.59
C ILE A 144 7.20 -3.04 -9.02
N ASN A 145 7.97 -4.08 -9.34
CA ASN A 145 7.97 -4.68 -10.67
C ASN A 145 6.61 -5.28 -11.01
N GLU A 146 5.93 -5.92 -10.04
CA GLU A 146 4.59 -6.45 -10.24
C GLU A 146 3.56 -5.34 -10.50
N ARG A 147 3.62 -4.24 -9.74
CA ARG A 147 2.80 -3.05 -9.98
C ARG A 147 3.04 -2.50 -11.40
N ASP A 148 4.30 -2.38 -11.80
CA ASP A 148 4.64 -1.79 -13.10
C ASP A 148 4.22 -2.69 -14.25
N LYS A 149 4.36 -4.02 -14.13
CA LYS A 149 3.82 -5.00 -15.09
C LYS A 149 2.30 -4.88 -15.25
N VAL A 150 1.56 -4.74 -14.14
CA VAL A 150 0.11 -4.55 -14.19
C VAL A 150 -0.24 -3.24 -14.89
N ARG A 151 0.51 -2.16 -14.65
CA ARG A 151 0.30 -0.89 -15.35
C ARG A 151 0.58 -1.01 -16.85
N THR A 152 1.70 -1.62 -17.24
CA THR A 152 2.06 -1.77 -18.66
C THR A 152 1.10 -2.68 -19.42
N ALA A 153 0.62 -3.76 -18.80
CA ALA A 153 -0.37 -4.66 -19.41
C ALA A 153 -1.69 -3.92 -19.69
N ARG A 154 -2.16 -3.11 -18.74
CA ARG A 154 -3.39 -2.31 -18.90
C ARG A 154 -3.28 -1.26 -20.00
N VAL A 155 -2.12 -0.60 -20.11
CA VAL A 155 -1.86 0.35 -21.21
C VAL A 155 -1.82 -0.36 -22.56
N ALA A 156 -1.26 -1.57 -22.62
CA ALA A 156 -1.20 -2.37 -23.84
C ALA A 156 -2.60 -2.87 -24.29
N ASP A 157 -3.50 -3.14 -23.35
CA ASP A 157 -4.90 -3.51 -23.62
C ASP A 157 -5.77 -2.33 -24.08
N GLY A 158 -5.19 -1.13 -24.25
CA GLY A 158 -5.91 0.05 -24.73
C GLY A 158 -6.91 0.64 -23.74
N MET A 159 -6.86 0.23 -22.47
CA MET A 159 -7.65 0.87 -21.41
C MET A 159 -7.11 2.28 -21.14
N ASN A 160 -7.91 3.29 -21.47
CA ASN A 160 -7.65 4.67 -21.07
C ASN A 160 -7.69 4.78 -19.55
N GLU A 161 -6.79 5.57 -18.93
CA GLU A 161 -6.79 5.81 -17.48
C GLU A 161 -8.12 6.39 -16.95
N GLU A 162 -8.97 6.95 -17.82
CA GLU A 162 -10.30 7.49 -17.50
C GLU A 162 -11.43 6.44 -17.52
N ASP A 163 -11.28 5.30 -18.20
CA ASP A 163 -12.26 4.20 -18.22
C ASP A 163 -12.13 3.25 -17.00
N VAL A 164 -11.20 3.57 -16.10
CA VAL A 164 -10.70 2.74 -14.98
C VAL A 164 -11.66 2.64 -13.79
N ASP A 165 -12.77 3.38 -13.79
CA ASP A 165 -13.64 3.49 -12.62
C ASP A 165 -14.58 2.30 -12.42
N TRP A 166 -14.60 1.27 -13.27
CA TRP A 166 -15.61 0.21 -13.22
C TRP A 166 -14.98 -1.19 -13.24
N GLU A 167 -15.08 -1.93 -12.12
CA GLU A 167 -14.66 -3.33 -12.03
C GLU A 167 -15.84 -4.25 -12.38
N ASP A 168 -15.66 -5.19 -13.32
CA ASP A 168 -16.58 -6.32 -13.52
C ASP A 168 -16.34 -7.33 -12.40
N ILE A 169 -17.33 -7.52 -11.53
CA ILE A 169 -17.33 -8.61 -10.55
C ILE A 169 -17.59 -9.90 -11.33
N GLY A 170 -16.52 -10.56 -11.74
CA GLY A 170 -16.61 -11.92 -12.25
C GLY A 170 -16.77 -12.89 -11.08
N ASP A 171 -17.98 -13.43 -10.94
CA ASP A 171 -18.38 -14.75 -10.40
C ASP A 171 -17.47 -15.41 -9.35
N ALA A 172 -16.98 -14.64 -8.38
CA ALA A 172 -16.24 -15.15 -7.24
C ALA A 172 -16.73 -14.44 -5.99
N ASP A 173 -17.58 -15.19 -5.28
CA ASP A 173 -18.20 -14.94 -3.98
C ASP A 173 -19.63 -14.40 -4.08
N ASP A 174 -20.57 -15.33 -3.84
CA ASP A 174 -22.00 -15.17 -3.62
C ASP A 174 -22.29 -14.18 -2.49
N ASP A 175 -22.18 -12.87 -2.75
CA ASP A 175 -23.02 -11.89 -2.08
C ASP A 175 -24.34 -11.81 -2.85
N ASP A 176 -25.13 -12.89 -2.79
CA ASP A 176 -26.54 -12.89 -3.15
C ASP A 176 -27.24 -11.87 -2.23
N VAL A 177 -27.24 -10.60 -2.65
CA VAL A 177 -28.04 -9.57 -2.00
C VAL A 177 -29.49 -10.02 -2.11
N ASN A 178 -30.03 -10.49 -0.99
CA ASN A 178 -31.35 -11.07 -0.92
C ASN A 178 -32.40 -10.07 -1.45
N GLU A 179 -33.12 -10.48 -2.50
CA GLU A 179 -34.12 -9.62 -3.18
C GLU A 179 -35.20 -9.13 -2.20
N ASP A 180 -35.48 -9.91 -1.14
CA ASP A 180 -36.37 -9.53 -0.05
C ASP A 180 -35.84 -8.35 0.79
N GLU A 181 -34.52 -8.26 1.00
CA GLU A 181 -33.91 -7.15 1.75
C GLU A 181 -33.94 -5.86 0.92
N LEU A 182 -33.70 -5.97 -0.39
CA LEU A 182 -33.85 -4.87 -1.33
C LEU A 182 -35.31 -4.39 -1.41
N GLN A 183 -36.29 -5.29 -1.54
CA GLN A 183 -37.70 -4.89 -1.55
C GLN A 183 -38.10 -4.19 -0.25
N ARG A 184 -37.58 -4.63 0.89
CA ARG A 184 -37.84 -4.01 2.19
C ARG A 184 -37.21 -2.61 2.31
N MET A 185 -36.04 -2.41 1.71
CA MET A 185 -35.36 -1.11 1.62
C MET A 185 -35.97 -0.13 0.62
N PHE A 186 -36.85 -0.58 -0.29
CA PHE A 186 -37.51 0.31 -1.25
C PHE A 186 -39.04 0.35 -1.08
N ALA A 187 -39.61 -0.46 -0.17
CA ALA A 187 -41.04 -0.52 0.09
C ALA A 187 -41.67 0.84 0.46
N HIS A 188 -40.89 1.72 1.11
CA HIS A 188 -41.33 3.07 1.47
C HIS A 188 -41.35 4.06 0.29
N LEU A 189 -40.89 3.67 -0.90
CA LEU A 189 -40.91 4.47 -2.13
C LEU A 189 -42.02 4.07 -3.10
N THR A 190 -42.71 2.95 -2.84
CA THR A 190 -43.81 2.42 -3.67
C THR A 190 -45.20 2.64 -3.04
N MET A 191 -45.31 3.50 -2.03
CA MET A 191 -46.59 3.99 -1.52
C MET A 191 -47.07 5.24 -2.28
#